data_AF-A0A960B5R3-F1
#
_entry.id   AF-A0A960B5R3-F1
#
_cell.length_a   1.000
_cell.length_b   1.000
_cell.length_c   1.000
_cell.angle_alpha   90.00
_cell.angle_beta   90.00
_cell.angle_gamma   90.00
#
_symmetry.space_group_name_H-M   'P 1'
#
loop_
_entity.id
_entity.type
_entity.pdbx_description
1 polymer ?
#
loop_
_entity_poly.entity_id
_entity_poly.type
_entity_poly.pdbx_seq_one_letter_code
_entity_poly.pdbx_strand_id
1 'polypeptide(L)'
;ADPAIFRRKASPARAAAAVAWVICRANNTVGAYWSGLSVQDLLANFGVKGSVSQRAEPLLRANGVDPHRLYGSMKLGAPDLLTAKRRTDLVFNRNRWIDP
;
A
#
# COMPACT_ATOMS: atom_id res chain seq x y z
N ALA A 1 -16.38 -1.61 -7.15
CA ALA A 1 -15.13 -2.12 -7.74
C ALA A 1 -15.47 -3.18 -8.79
N ASP A 2 -14.86 -3.16 -9.98
CA ASP A 2 -14.98 -4.24 -10.97
C ASP A 2 -13.84 -5.26 -10.76
N PRO A 3 -14.13 -6.51 -10.33
CA PRO A 3 -13.11 -7.54 -10.09
C PRO A 3 -12.37 -8.00 -11.36
N ALA A 4 -12.88 -7.71 -12.56
CA ALA A 4 -12.23 -8.11 -13.81
C ALA A 4 -10.84 -7.49 -14.01
N ILE A 5 -10.56 -6.33 -13.39
CA ILE A 5 -9.25 -5.64 -13.48
C ILE A 5 -8.09 -6.48 -12.93
N PHE A 6 -8.39 -7.39 -11.99
CA PHE A 6 -7.42 -8.32 -11.39
C PHE A 6 -7.15 -9.55 -12.26
N ARG A 7 -8.02 -9.84 -13.24
CA ARG A 7 -7.99 -11.06 -14.07
C ARG A 7 -7.43 -10.88 -15.49
N ARG A 8 -7.20 -9.64 -15.95
CA ARG A 8 -6.62 -9.35 -17.27
C ARG A 8 -5.20 -9.96 -17.36
N LYS A 9 -4.81 -10.45 -18.55
CA LYS A 9 -3.54 -11.12 -18.98
C LYS A 9 -2.24 -10.55 -18.37
N ALA A 10 -2.10 -10.64 -17.05
CA ALA A 10 -1.08 -10.01 -16.24
C ALA A 10 -0.53 -11.04 -15.27
N SER A 11 0.77 -10.96 -15.00
CA SER A 11 1.45 -11.84 -14.03
C SER A 11 0.75 -11.77 -12.66
N PRO A 12 0.22 -12.90 -12.15
CA PRO A 12 -0.36 -12.97 -10.81
C PRO A 12 0.64 -12.53 -9.73
N ALA A 13 1.92 -12.90 -9.89
CA ALA A 13 2.99 -12.51 -8.98
C ALA A 13 3.16 -10.99 -8.92
N ARG A 14 3.13 -10.30 -10.07
CA ARG A 14 3.24 -8.83 -10.10
C ARG A 14 2.00 -8.13 -9.56
N ALA A 15 0.81 -8.71 -9.72
CA ALA A 15 -0.41 -8.20 -9.09
C ALA A 15 -0.34 -8.36 -7.55
N ALA A 16 0.05 -9.54 -7.06
CA ALA A 16 0.24 -9.80 -5.64
C ALA A 16 1.29 -8.85 -5.03
N ALA A 17 2.43 -8.69 -5.70
CA ALA A 17 3.49 -7.78 -5.28
C ALA A 17 3.00 -6.31 -5.22
N ALA A 18 2.18 -5.88 -6.19
CA ALA A 18 1.60 -4.55 -6.18
C ALA A 18 0.65 -4.34 -4.98
N VAL A 19 -0.21 -5.32 -4.68
CA VAL A 19 -1.12 -5.27 -3.53
C VAL A 19 -0.33 -5.25 -2.21
N ALA A 20 0.64 -6.14 -2.05
CA ALA A 20 1.49 -6.20 -0.87
C ALA A 20 2.23 -4.87 -0.65
N TRP A 21 2.81 -4.31 -1.71
CA TRP A 21 3.49 -3.03 -1.67
C TRP A 21 2.58 -1.88 -1.21
N VAL A 22 1.35 -1.80 -1.72
CA VAL A 22 0.35 -0.81 -1.29
C VAL A 22 0.04 -0.94 0.20
N ILE A 23 -0.18 -2.15 0.71
CA ILE A 23 -0.48 -2.41 2.12
C ILE A 23 0.71 -2.02 3.00
N CYS A 24 1.93 -2.40 2.63
CA CYS A 24 3.13 -2.05 3.38
C CYS A 24 3.38 -0.54 3.40
N ARG A 25 3.13 0.16 2.30
CA ARG A 25 3.22 1.62 2.24
C ARG A 25 2.21 2.31 3.14
N ALA A 26 0.96 1.84 3.17
CA ALA A 26 -0.05 2.36 4.10
C ALA A 26 0.33 2.21 5.57
N ASN A 27 1.08 1.15 5.87
CA ASN A 27 1.57 0.83 7.20
C ASN A 27 2.95 1.43 7.53
N ASN A 28 3.59 2.14 6.60
CA ASN A 28 4.96 2.64 6.74
C ASN A 28 5.99 1.54 7.10
N THR A 29 5.75 0.29 6.69
CA THR A 29 6.62 -0.84 7.02
C THR A 29 7.66 -1.16 5.96
N VAL A 30 7.51 -0.60 4.75
CA VAL A 30 8.44 -0.80 3.62
C VAL A 30 8.69 0.50 2.88
N GLY A 31 9.95 0.74 2.54
CA GLY A 31 10.37 1.90 1.74
C GLY A 31 10.17 3.25 2.45
N ALA A 32 9.96 3.24 3.75
CA ALA A 32 10.11 4.43 4.58
C ALA A 32 11.58 4.52 5.01
N TYR A 33 12.11 5.73 5.20
CA TYR A 33 13.52 5.91 5.60
C TYR A 33 13.89 5.12 6.87
N TRP A 34 12.95 5.00 7.81
CA TRP A 34 13.09 4.26 9.06
C TRP A 34 12.68 2.79 8.99
N SER A 35 12.17 2.30 7.85
CA SER A 35 11.82 0.87 7.72
C SER A 35 13.06 0.07 7.32
N GLY A 36 13.40 -0.96 8.09
CA GLY A 36 14.52 -1.86 7.77
C GLY A 36 14.31 -2.76 6.55
N LEU A 37 13.11 -2.76 5.95
CA LEU A 37 12.79 -3.54 4.75
C LEU A 37 12.66 -2.63 3.53
N SER A 38 13.49 -2.89 2.51
CA SER A 38 13.44 -2.12 1.27
C SER A 38 12.28 -2.57 0.38
N VAL A 39 11.85 -1.68 -0.53
CA VAL A 39 10.87 -2.05 -1.57
C VAL A 39 11.41 -3.18 -2.44
N GLN A 40 12.70 -3.16 -2.75
CA GLN A 40 13.33 -4.18 -3.59
C GLN A 40 13.26 -5.57 -2.94
N ASP A 41 13.54 -5.67 -1.64
CA ASP A 41 13.49 -6.93 -0.90
C ASP A 41 12.05 -7.46 -0.80
N LEU A 42 11.07 -6.57 -0.58
CA LEU A 42 9.66 -6.95 -0.62
C LEU A 42 9.30 -7.58 -1.98
N LEU A 43 9.67 -6.93 -3.08
CA LEU A 43 9.31 -7.39 -4.42
C LEU A 43 10.07 -8.66 -4.82
N ALA A 44 11.31 -8.83 -4.34
CA ALA A 44 12.11 -10.03 -4.54
C ALA A 44 11.44 -11.29 -3.97
N ASN A 45 10.71 -11.18 -2.84
CA ASN A 45 9.92 -12.29 -2.29
C ASN A 45 8.83 -12.80 -3.24
N PHE A 46 8.37 -11.96 -4.17
CA PHE A 46 7.40 -12.34 -5.21
C PHE A 46 8.08 -12.72 -6.54
N GLY A 47 9.42 -12.75 -6.60
CA GLY A 47 10.17 -12.92 -7.85
C GLY A 47 10.04 -11.75 -8.81
N VAL A 48 9.63 -10.57 -8.33
CA VAL A 48 9.37 -9.39 -9.16
C VAL A 48 10.54 -8.42 -9.07
N LYS A 49 11.05 -8.00 -10.23
CA LYS A 49 12.04 -6.93 -10.36
C LYS A 49 11.39 -5.63 -10.84
N GLY A 50 12.01 -4.50 -10.51
CA GLY A 50 11.59 -3.17 -10.93
C GLY A 50 10.40 -2.63 -10.14
N SER A 51 9.79 -1.54 -10.63
CA SER A 51 8.66 -0.90 -9.96
C SER A 51 7.35 -1.65 -10.20
N VAL A 52 6.49 -1.67 -9.19
CA VAL A 52 5.09 -2.13 -9.27
C VAL A 52 4.07 -0.99 -9.19
N SER A 53 4.52 0.27 -9.12
CA SER A 53 3.64 1.44 -8.94
C SER A 53 2.62 1.59 -10.06
N GLN A 54 3.06 1.46 -11.32
CA GLN A 54 2.19 1.49 -12.50
C GLN A 54 1.14 0.37 -12.48
N ARG A 55 1.48 -0.78 -11.90
CA ARG A 55 0.52 -1.89 -11.76
C ARG A 55 -0.44 -1.65 -10.60
N ALA A 56 0.00 -1.01 -9.53
CA ALA A 56 -0.82 -0.68 -8.36
C ALA A 56 -1.89 0.38 -8.68
N GLU A 57 -1.56 1.36 -9.50
CA GLU A 57 -2.44 2.49 -9.87
C GLU A 57 -3.86 2.07 -10.32
N PRO A 58 -4.06 1.19 -11.32
CA PRO A 58 -5.41 0.75 -11.71
C PRO A 58 -6.11 -0.07 -10.62
N LEU A 59 -5.38 -0.78 -9.76
CA LEU A 59 -5.97 -1.55 -8.64
C LEU A 59 -6.50 -0.63 -7.55
N LEU A 60 -5.80 0.48 -7.30
CA LEU A 60 -6.23 1.53 -6.36
C LEU A 60 -7.46 2.25 -6.88
N ARG A 61 -7.47 2.67 -8.16
CA ARG A 61 -8.65 3.29 -8.78
C ARG A 61 -9.88 2.38 -8.69
N ALA A 62 -9.72 1.09 -8.97
CA ALA A 62 -10.81 0.12 -8.89
C ALA A 62 -11.40 0.00 -7.47
N ASN A 63 -10.58 0.26 -6.44
CA ASN A 63 -10.97 0.27 -5.03
C ASN A 63 -11.39 1.67 -4.52
N GLY A 64 -11.54 2.67 -5.41
CA GLY A 64 -11.92 4.02 -5.02
C GLY A 64 -10.82 4.81 -4.30
N VAL A 65 -9.57 4.32 -4.33
CA VAL A 65 -8.42 5.03 -3.76
C VAL A 65 -7.76 5.87 -4.84
N ASP A 66 -7.60 7.16 -4.58
CA ASP A 66 -6.85 8.07 -5.45
C ASP A 66 -5.36 7.65 -5.52
N PRO A 67 -4.85 7.24 -6.70
CA PRO A 67 -3.46 6.81 -6.84
C PRO A 67 -2.45 7.91 -6.59
N HIS A 68 -2.81 9.19 -6.73
CA HIS A 68 -1.88 10.28 -6.43
C HIS A 68 -1.55 10.36 -4.92
N ARG A 69 -2.36 9.74 -4.06
CA ARG A 69 -2.07 9.55 -2.63
C ARG A 69 -1.04 8.45 -2.33
N LEU A 70 -0.49 7.79 -3.36
CA LEU A 70 0.66 6.86 -3.23
C LEU A 70 1.88 7.52 -2.59
N TYR A 71 2.02 8.83 -2.81
CA TYR A 71 3.13 9.64 -2.31
C TYR A 71 2.63 10.49 -1.14
N GLY A 72 2.59 9.91 0.07
CA GLY A 72 2.11 10.56 1.29
C GLY A 72 1.44 9.60 2.26
N SER A 73 0.33 10.03 2.87
CA SER A 73 -0.50 9.17 3.73
C SER A 73 -1.45 8.31 2.89
N MET A 74 -0.99 7.11 2.52
CA MET A 74 -1.81 6.13 1.82
C MET A 74 -3.00 5.70 2.70
N LYS A 75 -4.23 5.90 2.19
CA LYS A 75 -5.49 5.51 2.85
C LYS A 75 -6.10 4.34 2.09
N LEU A 76 -6.10 3.15 2.71
CA LEU A 76 -6.60 1.92 2.07
C LEU A 76 -8.13 1.84 2.00
N GLY A 77 -8.85 2.69 2.73
CA GLY A 77 -10.31 2.60 2.87
C GLY A 77 -10.79 1.40 3.69
N ALA A 78 -9.87 0.55 4.17
CA ALA A 78 -10.14 -0.68 4.90
C ALA A 78 -9.25 -0.72 6.17
N PRO A 79 -9.81 -0.54 7.39
CA PRO A 79 -9.03 -0.39 8.62
C PRO A 79 -8.47 -1.71 9.19
N ASP A 80 -8.93 -2.85 8.67
CA ASP A 80 -8.45 -4.21 8.92
C ASP A 80 -7.11 -4.50 8.23
N LEU A 81 -6.80 -3.78 7.14
CA LEU A 81 -5.48 -3.84 6.48
C LEU A 81 -4.41 -3.00 7.19
N LEU A 82 -4.76 -2.33 8.29
CA LEU A 82 -3.81 -1.57 9.11
C LEU A 82 -3.29 -2.42 10.26
N THR A 83 -1.96 -2.41 10.41
CA THR A 83 -1.26 -2.95 11.58
C THR A 83 -1.67 -2.20 12.85
N ALA A 84 -1.57 -2.88 14.00
CA ALA A 84 -1.85 -2.28 15.30
C ALA A 84 -1.04 -1.00 15.54
N LYS A 85 0.27 -1.03 15.24
CA LYS A 85 1.14 0.15 15.32
C LYS A 85 0.60 1.32 14.50
N ARG A 86 0.24 1.08 13.23
CA ARG A 86 -0.25 2.14 12.35
C ARG A 86 -1.57 2.75 12.86
N ARG A 87 -2.47 1.91 13.38
CA ARG A 87 -3.73 2.37 13.99
C ARG A 87 -3.47 3.26 15.20
N THR A 88 -2.57 2.86 16.10
CA THR A 88 -2.17 3.67 17.26
C THR A 88 -1.60 5.01 16.83
N ASP A 89 -0.67 5.02 15.86
CA ASP A 89 -0.05 6.26 15.37
C ASP A 89 -1.11 7.22 14.77
N LEU A 90 -2.13 6.70 14.07
CA LEU A 90 -3.22 7.52 13.53
C LEU A 90 -4.10 8.12 14.62
N VAL A 91 -4.46 7.35 15.65
CA VAL A 91 -5.26 7.83 16.79
C VAL A 91 -4.48 8.87 17.60
N PHE A 92 -3.21 8.61 17.88
CA PHE A 92 -2.34 9.56 18.57
C PHE A 92 -2.25 10.89 17.81
N ASN A 93 -1.98 10.84 16.49
CA ASN A 93 -1.91 12.03 15.67
C ASN A 93 -3.25 12.77 15.64
N ARG A 94 -4.38 12.05 15.51
CA ARG A 94 -5.71 12.66 15.60
C ARG A 94 -5.87 13.45 16.90
N ASN A 95 -5.60 12.82 18.04
CA ASN A 95 -5.77 13.45 19.35
C ASN A 95 -4.91 14.71 19.46
N ARG A 96 -3.64 14.62 19.05
CA ARG A 96 -2.70 15.74 19.09
C ARG A 96 -3.14 16.97 18.28
N TRP A 97 -3.95 16.78 17.23
CA TRP A 97 -4.42 17.88 16.37
C TRP A 97 -5.87 18.31 16.65
N ILE A 98 -6.67 17.50 17.36
CA ILE A 98 -8.09 17.79 17.65
C ILE A 98 -8.30 18.27 19.09
N ASP A 99 -7.53 17.77 20.06
CA ASP A 99 -7.54 18.22 21.46
C ASP A 99 -6.18 18.88 21.78
N PRO A 100 -6.01 20.19 21.53
CA PRO A 100 -4.78 20.91 21.89
C PRO A 100 -4.64 21.14 23.39
#